data_AF-A0A9R0QLM5-F1
#
_entry.id   AF-A0A9R0QLM5-F1
#
_cell.length_a   1.000
_cell.length_b   1.000
_cell.length_c   1.000
_cell.angle_alpha   90.00
_cell.angle_beta   90.00
_cell.angle_gamma   90.00
#
_symmetry.space_group_name_H-M   'P 1'
#
loop_
_entity.id
_entity.type
_entity.pdbx_description
1 polymer ?
#
loop_
_entity_poly.entity_id
_entity_poly.type
_entity_poly.pdbx_seq_one_letter_code
_entity_poly.pdbx_strand_id
1 'polypeptide(L)'
;MLFTMSKLSGHGGTRLGWALVKDSDVAKKMVYFVYGSTIGVSKDSQLRAAKILGVVSDAYEPGPGDGTQLRLFDFARRRTGERWRALHAAVAATGTFSLPDEITGYCNFTKQTVAAYPAFAWLRCYKDGVEDCAEFLRGHGIVARGGEQFGGDARCVRVNMMDRDAVFNVLIQRLSSIT
;
A
#
# COMPACT_ATOMS: atom_id res chain seq x y z
N MET A 1 -12.28 12.66 -7.05
CA MET A 1 -11.07 11.84 -6.76
C MET A 1 -10.68 12.02 -5.31
N LEU A 2 -10.25 10.96 -4.61
CA LEU A 2 -9.89 10.98 -3.19
C LEU A 2 -8.45 10.56 -2.97
N PHE A 3 -7.75 11.25 -2.08
CA PHE A 3 -6.33 11.00 -1.77
C PHE A 3 -6.06 11.12 -0.27
N THR A 4 -4.95 10.55 0.20
CA THR A 4 -4.58 10.58 1.63
C THR A 4 -3.08 10.61 1.86
N MET A 5 -2.67 11.39 2.88
CA MET A 5 -1.31 11.38 3.41
C MET A 5 -0.88 10.00 3.92
N SER A 6 -1.84 9.21 4.43
CA SER A 6 -1.56 7.93 5.10
C SER A 6 -0.89 6.90 4.18
N LYS A 7 -1.16 6.96 2.88
CA LYS A 7 -0.64 6.00 1.90
C LYS A 7 0.41 6.61 0.99
N LEU A 8 0.34 7.92 0.76
CA LEU A 8 1.32 8.65 -0.04
C LEU A 8 2.70 8.72 0.66
N SER A 9 2.74 9.10 1.95
CA SER A 9 4.00 9.34 2.66
C SER A 9 4.16 8.51 3.94
N GLY A 10 3.26 7.56 4.20
CA GLY A 10 3.28 6.73 5.42
C GLY A 10 2.82 7.45 6.69
N HIS A 11 2.39 8.71 6.60
CA HIS A 11 1.93 9.51 7.73
C HIS A 11 0.48 9.18 8.12
N GLY A 12 0.24 7.94 8.54
CA GLY A 12 -1.06 7.41 8.93
C GLY A 12 -1.74 8.20 10.06
N GLY A 13 -0.95 8.62 11.06
CA GLY A 13 -1.41 9.35 12.23
C GLY A 13 -1.78 10.82 11.98
N THR A 14 -1.38 11.41 10.85
CA THR A 14 -1.76 12.80 10.50
C THR A 14 -3.26 12.93 10.19
N ARG A 15 -3.95 11.80 9.92
CA ARG A 15 -5.39 11.75 9.62
C ARG A 15 -5.86 12.80 8.60
N LEU A 16 -5.04 13.06 7.57
CA LEU A 16 -5.36 14.01 6.51
C LEU A 16 -5.58 13.31 5.16
N GLY A 17 -6.66 13.70 4.50
CA GLY A 17 -6.95 13.38 3.11
C GLY A 17 -7.62 14.56 2.42
N TRP A 18 -7.76 14.47 1.10
CA TRP A 18 -8.39 15.52 0.30
C TRP A 18 -9.19 14.93 -0.84
N ALA A 19 -10.14 15.73 -1.34
CA ALA A 19 -11.00 15.39 -2.45
C ALA A 19 -10.86 16.45 -3.55
N LEU A 20 -10.71 16.01 -4.80
CA LEU A 20 -10.88 16.84 -5.98
C LEU A 20 -12.29 16.56 -6.54
N VAL A 21 -13.16 17.56 -6.46
CA VAL A 21 -14.59 17.45 -6.77
C VAL A 21 -14.94 18.41 -7.90
N LYS A 22 -15.49 17.89 -9.00
CA LYS A 22 -15.87 18.70 -10.17
C LYS A 22 -17.20 19.42 -9.95
N ASP A 23 -18.18 18.70 -9.41
CA ASP A 23 -19.52 19.23 -9.15
C ASP A 23 -19.51 20.11 -7.89
N SER A 24 -19.88 21.38 -8.06
CA SER A 24 -19.87 22.36 -6.97
C SER A 24 -20.89 22.05 -5.87
N ASP A 25 -22.03 21.45 -6.20
CA ASP A 25 -23.07 21.15 -5.21
C ASP A 25 -22.70 19.91 -4.39
N VAL A 26 -22.01 18.95 -5.00
CA VAL A 26 -21.37 17.85 -4.26
C VAL A 26 -20.29 18.41 -3.32
N ALA A 27 -19.44 19.32 -3.79
CA ALA A 27 -18.39 19.92 -2.96
C ALA A 27 -18.97 20.68 -1.76
N LYS A 28 -20.03 21.47 -1.94
CA LYS A 28 -20.73 22.17 -0.85
C LYS A 28 -21.28 21.19 0.19
N LYS A 29 -21.92 20.10 -0.23
CA LYS A 29 -22.44 19.06 0.68
C LYS A 29 -21.31 18.40 1.47
N MET A 30 -20.17 18.13 0.84
CA MET A 30 -18.99 17.59 1.53
C MET A 30 -18.43 18.56 2.58
N VAL A 31 -18.32 19.86 2.23
CA VAL A 31 -17.88 20.90 3.18
C VAL A 31 -18.85 21.00 4.35
N TYR A 32 -20.16 21.02 4.08
CA TYR A 32 -21.19 21.04 5.12
C TYR A 32 -21.06 19.84 6.06
N PHE A 33 -20.87 18.63 5.52
CA PHE A 33 -20.67 17.43 6.32
C PHE A 33 -19.41 17.52 7.21
N VAL A 34 -18.27 17.95 6.68
CA VAL A 34 -17.03 18.10 7.46
C VAL A 34 -17.17 19.16 8.55
N TYR A 35 -17.86 20.26 8.25
CA TYR A 35 -18.13 21.30 9.24
C TYR A 35 -19.05 20.79 10.35
N GLY A 36 -20.17 20.14 9.99
CA GLY A 36 -21.14 19.61 10.95
C GLY A 36 -20.63 18.43 11.80
N SER A 37 -19.66 17.66 11.30
CA SER A 37 -19.10 16.50 12.01
C SER A 37 -17.92 16.85 12.91
N THR A 38 -16.98 17.65 12.43
CA THR A 38 -15.69 17.89 13.13
C THR A 38 -15.27 19.35 13.13
N ILE A 39 -16.10 20.27 12.64
CA ILE A 39 -15.79 21.71 12.52
C ILE A 39 -14.46 21.91 11.76
N GLY A 40 -14.32 21.17 10.66
CA GLY A 40 -13.10 21.19 9.84
C GLY A 40 -12.07 20.14 10.24
N VAL A 41 -10.80 20.45 10.00
CA VAL A 41 -9.67 19.52 10.18
C VAL A 41 -8.56 20.23 10.97
N SER A 42 -7.84 19.48 11.81
CA SER A 42 -6.70 19.98 12.61
C SER A 42 -5.74 20.84 11.78
N LYS A 43 -5.43 22.04 12.29
CA LYS A 43 -4.49 22.97 11.67
C LYS A 43 -3.06 22.45 11.69
N ASP A 44 -2.66 21.79 12.76
CA ASP A 44 -1.35 21.11 12.83
C ASP A 44 -1.21 20.03 11.77
N SER A 45 -2.27 19.26 11.55
CA SER A 45 -2.30 18.23 10.50
C SER A 45 -2.16 18.84 9.11
N GLN A 46 -2.82 19.98 8.86
CA GLN A 46 -2.69 20.74 7.61
C GLN A 46 -1.27 21.28 7.42
N LEU A 47 -0.70 21.95 8.43
CA LEU A 47 0.65 22.54 8.39
C LEU A 47 1.73 21.47 8.18
N ARG A 48 1.66 20.37 8.94
CA ARG A 48 2.61 19.27 8.82
C ARG A 48 2.52 18.61 7.45
N ALA A 49 1.32 18.37 6.94
CA ALA A 49 1.16 17.79 5.62
C ALA A 49 1.65 18.72 4.51
N ALA A 50 1.36 20.02 4.60
CA ALA A 50 1.86 21.02 3.65
C ALA A 50 3.39 21.00 3.59
N LYS A 51 4.07 20.94 4.75
CA LYS A 51 5.54 20.87 4.79
C LYS A 51 6.09 19.59 4.16
N ILE A 52 5.48 18.43 4.46
CA ILE A 52 5.90 17.14 3.88
C ILE A 52 5.68 17.13 2.36
N LEU A 53 4.51 17.58 1.90
CA LEU A 53 4.18 17.64 0.48
C LEU A 53 5.09 18.62 -0.28
N GLY A 54 5.46 19.75 0.35
CA GLY A 54 6.47 20.67 -0.17
C GLY A 54 7.80 19.96 -0.40
N VAL A 55 8.37 19.31 0.63
CA VAL A 55 9.62 18.56 0.49
C VAL A 55 9.53 17.47 -0.58
N VAL A 56 8.41 16.77 -0.69
CA VAL A 56 8.21 15.75 -1.73
C VAL A 56 8.15 16.38 -3.11
N SER A 57 7.44 17.49 -3.30
CA SER A 57 7.31 18.17 -4.59
C SER A 57 8.64 18.78 -5.03
N ASP A 58 9.31 19.51 -4.13
CA ASP A 58 10.58 20.18 -4.37
C ASP A 58 11.68 19.19 -4.81
N ALA A 59 11.57 17.91 -4.39
CA ALA A 59 12.49 16.85 -4.79
C ALA A 59 12.39 16.43 -6.27
N TYR A 60 11.34 16.85 -6.97
CA TYR A 60 11.09 16.56 -8.37
C TYR A 60 11.14 17.79 -9.28
N GLU A 61 11.38 18.98 -8.73
CA GLU A 61 11.53 20.20 -9.51
C GLU A 61 12.87 20.21 -10.29
N PRO A 62 12.93 20.77 -11.51
CA PRO A 62 14.17 20.90 -12.27
C PRO A 62 15.13 21.86 -11.56
N GLY A 63 16.27 21.36 -11.10
CA GLY A 63 17.31 22.16 -10.46
C GLY A 63 18.72 21.64 -10.76
N PRO A 64 19.78 22.37 -10.38
CA PRO A 64 21.18 21.91 -10.46
C PRO A 64 21.40 20.81 -9.42
N GLY A 65 20.74 19.68 -9.61
CA GLY A 65 20.84 18.53 -8.73
C GLY A 65 22.17 17.84 -8.95
N ASP A 66 22.91 17.64 -7.87
CA ASP A 66 24.12 16.81 -7.81
C ASP A 66 23.84 15.30 -7.91
N GLY A 67 22.58 14.91 -8.18
CA GLY A 67 22.13 13.52 -8.25
C GLY A 67 21.87 12.86 -6.90
N THR A 68 22.03 13.58 -5.77
CA THR A 68 21.88 13.01 -4.41
C THR A 68 20.49 13.17 -3.80
N GLN A 69 19.58 13.86 -4.49
CA GLN A 69 18.27 14.20 -3.94
C GLN A 69 17.39 12.96 -3.72
N LEU A 70 16.98 12.75 -2.48
CA LEU A 70 16.14 11.61 -2.10
C LEU A 70 14.70 11.82 -2.57
N ARG A 71 14.34 11.09 -3.64
CA ARG A 71 13.03 11.14 -4.27
C ARG A 71 12.10 10.05 -3.73
N LEU A 72 10.99 10.47 -3.10
CA LEU A 72 10.10 9.57 -2.37
C LEU A 72 9.53 8.44 -3.24
N PHE A 73 9.04 8.73 -4.45
CA PHE A 73 8.43 7.72 -5.31
C PHE A 73 9.46 6.77 -5.91
N ASP A 74 10.69 7.24 -6.13
CA ASP A 74 11.80 6.42 -6.64
C ASP A 74 12.24 5.43 -5.55
N PHE A 75 12.39 5.93 -4.32
CA PHE A 75 12.63 5.11 -3.13
C PHE A 75 11.52 4.07 -2.92
N ALA A 76 10.26 4.51 -2.93
CA ALA A 76 9.11 3.64 -2.67
C ALA A 76 8.99 2.55 -3.75
N ARG A 77 9.16 2.89 -5.03
CA ARG A 77 9.13 1.94 -6.14
C ARG A 77 10.22 0.88 -6.00
N ARG A 78 11.45 1.29 -5.72
CA ARG A 78 12.57 0.35 -5.53
C ARG A 78 12.29 -0.60 -4.35
N ARG A 79 11.89 -0.04 -3.20
CA ARG A 79 11.63 -0.83 -1.99
C ARG A 79 10.48 -1.81 -2.16
N THR A 80 9.37 -1.39 -2.77
CA THR A 80 8.22 -2.27 -3.03
C THR A 80 8.57 -3.34 -4.05
N GLY A 81 9.32 -3.03 -5.11
CA GLY A 81 9.80 -4.03 -6.05
C GLY A 81 10.72 -5.09 -5.44
N GLU A 82 11.61 -4.71 -4.52
CA GLU A 82 12.42 -5.67 -3.74
C GLU A 82 11.54 -6.62 -2.92
N ARG A 83 10.50 -6.09 -2.25
CA ARG A 83 9.58 -6.89 -1.44
C ARG A 83 8.74 -7.84 -2.28
N TRP A 84 8.22 -7.39 -3.41
CA TRP A 84 7.45 -8.26 -4.31
C TRP A 84 8.29 -9.39 -4.88
N ARG A 85 9.55 -9.13 -5.28
CA ARG A 85 10.48 -10.19 -5.70
C ARG A 85 10.72 -11.24 -4.60
N ALA A 86 10.94 -10.81 -3.37
CA ALA A 86 11.11 -11.72 -2.24
C ALA A 86 9.84 -12.55 -1.96
N LEU A 87 8.66 -11.93 -2.07
CA LEU A 87 7.38 -12.62 -1.89
C LEU A 87 7.14 -13.68 -2.98
N HIS A 88 7.37 -13.34 -4.25
CA HIS A 88 7.23 -14.30 -5.35
C HIS A 88 8.15 -15.51 -5.15
N ALA A 89 9.42 -15.28 -4.75
CA ALA A 89 10.35 -16.36 -4.45
C ALA A 89 9.87 -17.26 -3.29
N ALA A 90 9.31 -16.66 -2.23
CA ALA A 90 8.77 -17.41 -1.09
C ALA A 90 7.56 -18.28 -1.48
N VAL A 91 6.63 -17.73 -2.25
CA VAL A 91 5.43 -18.42 -2.71
C VAL A 91 5.76 -19.55 -3.69
N ALA A 92 6.70 -19.30 -4.62
CA ALA A 92 7.14 -20.29 -5.59
C ALA A 92 7.88 -21.48 -4.94
N ALA A 93 8.50 -21.29 -3.78
CA ALA A 93 9.26 -22.34 -3.10
C ALA A 93 8.38 -23.47 -2.54
N THR A 94 7.13 -23.19 -2.17
CA THR A 94 6.26 -24.16 -1.49
C THR A 94 5.16 -24.72 -2.38
N GLY A 95 4.68 -23.94 -3.37
CA GLY A 95 3.52 -24.32 -4.20
C GLY A 95 2.18 -24.32 -3.46
N THR A 96 2.18 -24.05 -2.15
CA THR A 96 1.00 -24.02 -1.27
C THR A 96 0.10 -22.81 -1.52
N PHE A 97 0.65 -21.76 -2.14
CA PHE A 97 -0.01 -20.49 -2.35
C PHE A 97 0.08 -20.02 -3.80
N SER A 98 -0.82 -19.12 -4.19
CA SER A 98 -0.63 -18.29 -5.38
C SER A 98 -0.78 -16.81 -5.11
N LEU A 99 -0.22 -16.04 -6.03
CA LEU A 99 -0.40 -14.59 -6.14
C LEU A 99 -1.12 -14.28 -7.46
N PRO A 100 -1.71 -13.09 -7.61
CA PRO A 100 -2.22 -12.62 -8.88
C PRO A 100 -1.07 -12.42 -9.87
N ASP A 101 -1.39 -12.46 -11.16
CA ASP A 101 -0.42 -12.21 -12.22
C ASP A 101 0.19 -10.80 -12.11
N GLU A 102 1.46 -10.70 -12.51
CA GLU A 102 2.15 -9.41 -12.53
C GLU A 102 1.53 -8.49 -13.59
N ILE A 103 1.07 -7.32 -13.15
CA ILE A 103 0.52 -6.30 -14.04
C ILE A 103 1.64 -5.36 -14.46
N THR A 104 1.89 -5.25 -15.76
CA THR A 104 2.86 -4.30 -16.32
C THR A 104 2.16 -3.18 -17.09
N GLY A 105 2.75 -1.99 -17.10
CA GLY A 105 2.18 -0.86 -17.83
C GLY A 105 3.17 0.29 -18.00
N TYR A 106 2.90 1.15 -19.00
CA TYR A 106 3.70 2.34 -19.22
C TYR A 106 3.38 3.43 -18.18
N CYS A 107 4.40 3.88 -17.46
CA CYS A 107 4.29 4.92 -16.45
C CYS A 107 4.64 6.29 -17.03
N ASN A 108 3.64 7.17 -17.15
CA ASN A 108 3.84 8.54 -17.63
C ASN A 108 4.71 9.41 -16.72
N PHE A 109 4.83 9.06 -15.44
CA PHE A 109 5.67 9.77 -14.48
C PHE A 109 7.16 9.45 -14.67
N THR A 110 7.53 8.17 -14.71
CA THR A 110 8.92 7.73 -14.88
C THR A 110 9.34 7.56 -16.34
N LYS A 111 8.41 7.67 -17.29
CA LYS A 111 8.61 7.45 -18.74
C LYS A 111 9.15 6.06 -19.09
N GLN A 112 8.75 5.05 -18.33
CA GLN A 112 9.21 3.67 -18.47
C GLN A 112 8.03 2.68 -18.37
N THR A 113 8.16 1.51 -18.98
CA THR A 113 7.29 0.37 -18.66
C THR A 113 7.71 -0.23 -17.33
N VAL A 114 6.77 -0.37 -16.41
CA VAL A 114 7.01 -0.82 -15.04
C VAL A 114 5.99 -1.87 -14.63
N ALA A 115 6.42 -2.81 -13.78
CA ALA A 115 5.50 -3.69 -13.06
C ALA A 115 4.82 -2.95 -11.90
N ALA A 116 3.59 -3.35 -11.60
CA ALA A 116 2.83 -2.85 -10.46
C ALA A 116 3.26 -3.60 -9.18
N TYR A 117 3.53 -2.84 -8.12
CA TYR A 117 3.87 -3.37 -6.80
C TYR A 117 2.85 -2.90 -5.75
N PRO A 118 1.66 -3.54 -5.66
CA PRO A 118 0.61 -3.13 -4.74
C PRO A 118 1.05 -3.11 -3.27
N ALA A 119 0.43 -2.26 -2.47
CA ALA A 119 0.67 -2.16 -1.03
C ALA A 119 0.21 -3.41 -0.24
N PHE A 120 -0.59 -4.26 -0.86
CA PHE A 120 -1.08 -5.49 -0.28
C PHE A 120 -0.92 -6.64 -1.27
N ALA A 121 -0.48 -7.79 -0.78
CA ALA A 121 -0.53 -9.03 -1.53
C ALA A 121 -1.88 -9.70 -1.32
N TRP A 122 -2.47 -10.18 -2.41
CA TRP A 122 -3.69 -10.99 -2.40
C TRP A 122 -3.30 -12.45 -2.58
N LEU A 123 -3.12 -13.16 -1.47
CA LEU A 123 -2.61 -14.52 -1.46
C LEU A 123 -3.79 -15.50 -1.44
N ARG A 124 -3.72 -16.55 -2.24
CA ARG A 124 -4.70 -17.65 -2.19
C ARG A 124 -4.01 -18.93 -1.70
N CYS A 125 -4.64 -19.63 -0.76
CA CYS A 125 -4.20 -20.95 -0.28
C CYS A 125 -4.78 -22.07 -1.16
N TYR A 126 -3.95 -23.04 -1.56
CA TYR A 126 -4.37 -24.23 -2.31
C TYR A 126 -4.16 -25.55 -1.57
N LYS A 127 -3.61 -25.52 -0.36
CA LYS A 127 -3.38 -26.72 0.44
C LYS A 127 -4.69 -27.49 0.67
N ASP A 128 -4.65 -28.80 0.44
CA ASP A 128 -5.79 -29.67 0.71
C ASP A 128 -6.19 -29.62 2.19
N GLY A 129 -7.49 -29.56 2.44
CA GLY A 129 -8.05 -29.42 3.78
C GLY A 129 -8.02 -27.99 4.35
N VAL A 130 -7.48 -26.99 3.62
CA VAL A 130 -7.56 -25.58 4.03
C VAL A 130 -8.76 -24.90 3.39
N GLU A 131 -9.77 -24.61 4.21
CA GLU A 131 -10.96 -23.86 3.83
C GLU A 131 -10.86 -22.37 4.20
N ASP A 132 -10.29 -22.05 5.37
CA ASP A 132 -9.98 -20.69 5.81
C ASP A 132 -8.47 -20.43 5.79
N CYS A 133 -8.03 -19.63 4.81
CA CYS A 133 -6.61 -19.30 4.64
C CYS A 133 -6.11 -18.31 5.72
N ALA A 134 -6.98 -17.47 6.29
CA ALA A 134 -6.60 -16.56 7.36
C ALA A 134 -6.38 -17.28 8.69
N GLU A 135 -7.21 -18.27 9.00
CA GLU A 135 -7.03 -19.16 10.15
C GLU A 135 -5.77 -20.03 9.98
N PHE A 136 -5.59 -20.63 8.81
CA PHE A 136 -4.39 -21.40 8.49
C PHE A 136 -3.11 -20.60 8.70
N LEU A 137 -3.02 -19.40 8.13
CA LEU A 137 -1.86 -18.52 8.31
C LEU A 137 -1.67 -18.08 9.76
N ARG A 138 -2.75 -17.90 10.53
CA ARG A 138 -2.67 -17.57 11.96
C ARG A 138 -2.01 -18.69 12.77
N GLY A 139 -2.24 -19.96 12.41
CA GLY A 139 -1.55 -21.11 13.00
C GLY A 139 -0.03 -21.07 12.81
N HIS A 140 0.44 -20.40 11.75
CA HIS A 140 1.86 -20.14 11.49
C HIS A 140 2.33 -18.76 11.98
N GLY A 141 1.53 -18.09 12.82
CA GLY A 141 1.83 -16.78 13.37
C GLY A 141 1.73 -15.62 12.38
N ILE A 142 1.16 -15.82 11.19
CA ILE A 142 0.96 -14.77 10.19
C ILE A 142 -0.47 -14.22 10.33
N VAL A 143 -0.60 -12.95 10.69
CA VAL A 143 -1.91 -12.28 10.77
C VAL A 143 -2.23 -11.66 9.41
N ALA A 144 -3.19 -12.25 8.70
CA ALA A 144 -3.73 -11.73 7.46
C ALA A 144 -5.22 -11.35 7.61
N ARG A 145 -5.76 -10.58 6.66
CA ARG A 145 -7.20 -10.29 6.59
C ARG A 145 -7.87 -11.27 5.63
N GLY A 146 -8.85 -12.03 6.10
CA GLY A 146 -9.58 -13.01 5.30
C GLY A 146 -10.33 -12.38 4.13
N GLY A 147 -10.40 -13.10 3.02
CA GLY A 147 -10.93 -12.60 1.76
C GLY A 147 -12.41 -12.30 1.79
N GLU A 148 -13.19 -13.01 2.61
CA GLU A 148 -14.63 -12.79 2.82
C GLU A 148 -14.94 -11.38 3.31
N GLN A 149 -14.05 -10.75 4.08
CA GLN A 149 -14.19 -9.36 4.54
C GLN A 149 -14.17 -8.35 3.37
N PHE A 150 -13.73 -8.79 2.20
CA PHE A 150 -13.66 -8.02 0.96
C PHE A 150 -14.65 -8.52 -0.09
N GLY A 151 -15.60 -9.39 0.29
CA GLY A 151 -16.52 -10.05 -0.64
C GLY A 151 -15.87 -11.12 -1.53
N GLY A 152 -14.70 -11.62 -1.11
CA GLY A 152 -13.98 -12.71 -1.78
C GLY A 152 -14.14 -14.07 -1.11
N ASP A 153 -13.35 -15.03 -1.57
CA ASP A 153 -13.27 -16.41 -1.07
C ASP A 153 -12.50 -16.49 0.27
N ALA A 154 -12.93 -17.36 1.19
CA ALA A 154 -12.25 -17.69 2.45
C ALA A 154 -10.84 -18.24 2.25
N ARG A 155 -10.58 -18.84 1.07
CA ARG A 155 -9.23 -19.28 0.68
C ARG A 155 -8.30 -18.14 0.27
N CYS A 156 -8.80 -16.92 0.14
CA CYS A 156 -8.00 -15.75 -0.16
C CYS A 156 -7.73 -14.94 1.10
N VAL A 157 -6.58 -14.25 1.14
CA VAL A 157 -6.23 -13.31 2.20
C VAL A 157 -5.53 -12.08 1.65
N ARG A 158 -5.65 -10.97 2.37
CA ARG A 158 -4.88 -9.76 2.14
C ARG A 158 -3.76 -9.63 3.17
N VAL A 159 -2.52 -9.58 2.68
CA VAL A 159 -1.30 -9.42 3.49
C VAL A 159 -0.68 -8.04 3.27
N ASN A 160 -0.24 -7.39 4.34
CA ASN A 160 0.37 -6.05 4.29
C ASN A 160 1.81 -6.10 3.78
N MET A 161 2.11 -5.40 2.69
CA MET A 161 3.46 -5.32 2.10
C MET A 161 4.23 -4.07 2.52
N MET A 162 3.66 -3.22 3.38
CA MET A 162 4.19 -1.90 3.73
C MET A 162 4.68 -1.78 5.18
N ASP A 163 4.74 -2.88 5.94
CA ASP A 163 5.23 -2.86 7.33
C ASP A 163 6.75 -2.62 7.41
N ARG A 164 7.34 -2.62 8.61
CA ARG A 164 8.79 -2.53 8.79
C ARG A 164 9.50 -3.76 8.24
N ASP A 165 10.78 -3.59 7.90
CA ASP A 165 11.60 -4.64 7.31
C ASP A 165 11.69 -5.90 8.17
N ALA A 166 11.84 -5.75 9.49
CA ALA A 166 11.86 -6.88 10.41
C ALA A 166 10.57 -7.72 10.34
N VAL A 167 9.41 -7.07 10.26
CA VAL A 167 8.10 -7.74 10.17
C VAL A 167 7.95 -8.42 8.81
N PHE A 168 8.35 -7.72 7.73
CA PHE A 168 8.33 -8.28 6.38
C PHE A 168 9.25 -9.49 6.23
N ASN A 169 10.44 -9.45 6.80
CA ASN A 169 11.39 -10.57 6.72
C ASN A 169 10.85 -11.81 7.45
N VAL A 170 10.21 -11.63 8.61
CA VAL A 170 9.54 -12.72 9.34
C VAL A 170 8.37 -13.29 8.52
N LEU A 171 7.59 -12.44 7.85
CA LEU A 171 6.53 -12.89 6.94
C LEU A 171 7.09 -13.80 5.85
N ILE A 172 8.15 -13.37 5.15
CA ILE A 172 8.78 -14.14 4.09
C ILE A 172 9.33 -15.47 4.61
N GLN A 173 10.08 -15.44 5.72
CA GLN A 173 10.62 -16.65 6.33
C GLN A 173 9.52 -17.67 6.67
N ARG A 174 8.41 -17.21 7.25
CA ARG A 174 7.29 -18.09 7.63
C ARG A 174 6.58 -18.63 6.39
N LEU A 175 6.28 -17.80 5.40
CA LEU A 175 5.65 -18.26 4.16
C LEU A 175 6.48 -19.34 3.46
N SER A 176 7.79 -19.15 3.37
CA SER A 176 8.70 -20.15 2.77
C SER A 176 8.81 -21.46 3.55
N SER A 177 8.41 -21.48 4.82
CA SER A 177 8.44 -22.68 5.68
C SER A 177 7.12 -23.46 5.72
N ILE A 178 6.06 -22.95 5.10
CA ILE A 178 4.76 -23.59 5.09
C ILE A 178 4.68 -24.54 3.90
N THR A 179 4.76 -25.84 4.17
CA THR A 179 4.54 -26.91 3.19
C THR A 179 3.10 -27.40 3.22
#